data_AF-G2DAX5-F1
#
_entry.id   AF-G2DAX5-F1
#
_cell.length_a   1.000
_cell.length_b   1.000
_cell.length_c   1.000
_cell.angle_alpha   90.00
_cell.angle_beta   90.00
_cell.angle_gamma   90.00
#
_symmetry.space_group_name_H-M   'P 1'
#
loop_
_entity.id
_entity.type
_entity.pdbx_description
1 polymer ?
#
loop_
_entity_poly.entity_id
_entity_poly.type
_entity_poly.pdbx_seq_one_letter_code
_entity_poly.pdbx_strand_id
1 'polypeptide(L)'
;MPKVVMYTTAVCPYCVRAKYLLNNKGVEFDEIRIDMNQDAMQEMLQRSQRNTVPQIFIDELHVGGYDDMAALEMAGRLDQLLGLAES
;
A
#
# COMPACT_ATOMS: atom_id res chain seq x y z
N MET A 1 -2.42 14.07 -7.45
CA MET A 1 -1.58 13.05 -6.80
C MET A 1 -2.31 11.72 -6.87
N PRO A 2 -1.62 10.62 -7.20
CA PRO A 2 -2.18 9.26 -7.22
C PRO A 2 -2.83 8.90 -5.89
N LYS A 3 -3.93 8.15 -5.93
CA LYS A 3 -4.62 7.70 -4.73
C LYS A 3 -3.93 6.44 -4.18
N VAL A 4 -3.34 6.53 -2.99
CA VAL A 4 -2.74 5.37 -2.33
C VAL A 4 -3.72 4.76 -1.33
N VAL A 5 -3.99 3.47 -1.44
CA VAL A 5 -4.84 2.71 -0.51
C VAL A 5 -4.03 1.54 0.04
N MET A 6 -4.08 1.34 1.35
CA MET A 6 -3.36 0.25 2.01
C MET A 6 -4.26 -0.49 3.00
N TYR A 7 -4.47 -1.77 2.74
CA TYR A 7 -5.15 -2.68 3.67
C TYR A 7 -4.17 -3.16 4.73
N THR A 8 -4.58 -3.06 6.00
CA THR A 8 -3.74 -3.32 7.17
C THR A 8 -4.52 -4.01 8.30
N THR A 9 -3.78 -4.43 9.33
CA THR A 9 -4.34 -4.90 10.60
C THR A 9 -3.73 -4.15 11.79
N ALA A 10 -4.32 -4.28 12.99
CA ALA A 10 -3.80 -3.68 14.23
C ALA A 10 -2.31 -3.96 14.47
N VAL A 11 -1.93 -5.23 14.27
CA VAL A 11 -0.62 -5.75 14.66
C VAL A 11 0.03 -6.35 13.42
N CYS A 12 0.73 -5.51 12.66
CA CYS A 12 1.52 -5.95 11.52
C CYS A 12 2.78 -5.09 11.36
N PRO A 13 3.99 -5.65 11.57
CA PRO A 13 5.23 -4.90 11.43
C PRO A 13 5.48 -4.43 9.98
N TYR A 14 5.03 -5.20 8.98
CA TYR A 14 5.14 -4.82 7.57
C TYR A 14 4.24 -3.65 7.20
N CYS A 15 3.04 -3.55 7.79
CA CYS A 15 2.17 -2.38 7.62
C CYS A 15 2.86 -1.13 8.17
N VAL A 16 3.47 -1.21 9.35
CA VAL A 16 4.21 -0.07 9.95
C VAL A 16 5.35 0.39 9.03
N ARG A 17 6.12 -0.55 8.47
CA ARG A 17 7.21 -0.21 7.53
C ARG A 17 6.69 0.43 6.24
N ALA A 18 5.56 -0.06 5.71
CA ALA A 18 4.94 0.53 4.52
C ALA A 18 4.49 1.98 4.78
N LYS A 19 3.81 2.23 5.91
CA LYS A 19 3.42 3.58 6.35
C LYS A 19 4.62 4.50 6.49
N TYR A 20 5.68 4.01 7.13
CA TYR A 20 6.90 4.80 7.33
C TYR A 20 7.51 5.23 5.99
N LEU A 21 7.57 4.32 5.01
CA LEU A 21 8.08 4.63 3.67
C LEU A 21 7.23 5.70 2.98
N LEU A 22 5.91 5.57 2.97
CA LEU A 22 5.00 6.54 2.36
C LEU A 22 5.05 7.91 3.07
N ASN A 23 5.06 7.91 4.40
CA ASN A 23 5.18 9.13 5.21
C ASN A 23 6.51 9.85 4.97
N ASN A 24 7.62 9.11 4.85
CA ASN A 24 8.93 9.70 4.55
C ASN A 24 8.97 10.37 3.17
N LYS A 25 8.13 9.93 2.23
CA LYS A 25 7.95 10.55 0.92
C LYS A 25 6.91 11.68 0.92
N GLY A 26 6.26 11.94 2.06
CA GLY A 26 5.22 12.96 2.17
C GLY A 26 3.92 12.60 1.44
N VAL A 27 3.66 11.30 1.24
CA VAL A 27 2.47 10.81 0.54
C VAL A 27 1.35 10.48 1.53
N GLU A 28 0.18 11.08 1.30
CA GLU A 28 -1.05 10.70 2.00
C GLU A 28 -1.61 9.38 1.44
N PHE A 29 -2.17 8.54 2.32
CA PHE A 29 -2.75 7.26 1.95
C PHE A 29 -3.99 6.93 2.80
N ASP A 30 -4.92 6.22 2.21
CA ASP A 30 -6.09 5.66 2.91
C ASP A 30 -5.71 4.33 3.56
N GLU A 31 -5.73 4.29 4.89
CA GLU A 31 -5.56 3.05 5.65
C GLU A 31 -6.91 2.35 5.87
N ILE A 32 -7.04 1.13 5.37
CA ILE A 32 -8.25 0.31 5.56
C ILE A 32 -7.93 -0.86 6.50
N ARG A 33 -8.61 -0.89 7.65
CA ARG A 33 -8.41 -1.92 8.69
C ARG A 33 -9.33 -3.12 8.46
N ILE A 34 -8.74 -4.22 7.99
CA ILE A 34 -9.50 -5.44 7.65
C ILE A 34 -9.81 -6.30 8.89
N ASP A 35 -9.07 -6.11 9.98
CA ASP A 35 -9.29 -6.84 11.24
C ASP A 35 -10.54 -6.39 12.00
N MET A 36 -11.09 -5.23 11.64
CA MET A 36 -12.29 -4.66 12.24
C MET A 36 -13.48 -4.63 11.27
N ASN A 37 -13.27 -4.96 10.00
CA ASN A 37 -14.29 -4.85 8.96
C ASN A 37 -14.19 -6.03 7.98
N GLN A 38 -15.18 -6.93 8.07
CA GLN A 38 -15.25 -8.11 7.21
C GLN A 38 -15.47 -7.77 5.74
N ASP A 39 -16.25 -6.73 5.42
CA ASP A 39 -16.47 -6.28 4.05
C ASP A 39 -15.17 -5.77 3.43
N ALA A 40 -14.37 -5.01 4.20
CA ALA A 40 -13.05 -4.57 3.77
C ALA A 40 -12.09 -5.75 3.53
N MET A 41 -12.16 -6.80 4.34
CA MET A 41 -11.40 -8.03 4.10
C MET A 41 -11.82 -8.73 2.81
N GLN A 42 -13.13 -8.82 2.54
CA GLN A 42 -13.63 -9.41 1.29
C GLN A 42 -13.22 -8.58 0.07
N GLU A 43 -13.31 -7.26 0.16
CA GLU A 43 -12.86 -6.34 -0.88
C GLU A 43 -11.35 -6.53 -1.15
N MET A 44 -10.52 -6.56 -0.11
CA MET A 44 -9.08 -6.82 -0.24
C MET A 44 -8.81 -8.14 -0.95
N LEU A 45 -9.48 -9.22 -0.53
CA LEU A 45 -9.31 -10.56 -1.13
C LEU A 45 -9.69 -10.57 -2.61
N GLN A 46 -10.80 -9.91 -2.98
CA GLN A 46 -11.26 -9.83 -4.37
C GLN A 46 -10.30 -9.00 -5.23
N ARG A 47 -9.82 -7.86 -4.72
CA ARG A 47 -8.94 -6.97 -5.48
C ARG A 47 -7.51 -7.50 -5.60
N SER A 48 -6.96 -8.03 -4.52
CA SER A 48 -5.55 -8.45 -4.46
C SER A 48 -5.32 -9.92 -4.81
N GLN A 49 -6.35 -10.76 -4.71
CA GLN A 49 -6.24 -12.22 -4.75
C GLN A 49 -5.22 -12.79 -3.74
N ARG A 50 -4.91 -12.02 -2.68
CA ARG A 50 -3.96 -12.35 -1.61
C ARG A 50 -4.64 -12.22 -0.25
N ASN A 51 -4.31 -13.12 0.66
CA ASN A 51 -4.85 -13.14 2.03
C ASN A 51 -3.87 -12.60 3.08
N THR A 52 -2.84 -11.88 2.66
CA THR A 52 -1.78 -11.32 3.52
C THR A 52 -1.87 -9.81 3.58
N VAL A 53 -1.42 -9.20 4.67
CA VAL A 53 -1.26 -7.74 4.80
C VAL A 53 0.23 -7.36 4.93
N PRO A 54 0.63 -6.15 4.50
CA PRO A 54 -0.19 -5.14 3.83
C PRO A 54 -0.54 -5.53 2.38
N GLN A 55 -1.66 -5.00 1.86
CA GLN A 55 -1.91 -4.93 0.41
C GLN A 55 -2.02 -3.47 0.01
N ILE A 56 -1.16 -3.03 -0.91
CA ILE A 56 -0.99 -1.65 -1.32
C ILE A 56 -1.47 -1.48 -2.76
N PHE A 57 -2.24 -0.44 -2.98
CA PHE A 57 -2.75 -0.02 -4.28
C PHE A 57 -2.37 1.44 -4.51
N ILE A 58 -1.95 1.75 -5.73
CA ILE A 58 -1.73 3.11 -6.20
C ILE A 58 -2.65 3.30 -7.41
N ASP A 59 -3.67 4.14 -7.26
CA ASP A 59 -4.84 4.20 -8.15
C ASP A 59 -5.44 2.79 -8.37
N GLU A 60 -5.46 2.31 -9.61
CA GLU A 60 -5.95 0.98 -9.97
C GLU A 60 -4.86 -0.10 -9.93
N LEU A 61 -3.58 0.29 -9.81
CA LEU A 61 -2.46 -0.63 -9.81
C LEU A 61 -2.35 -1.32 -8.45
N HIS A 62 -2.47 -2.65 -8.46
CA HIS A 62 -2.09 -3.49 -7.32
C HIS A 62 -0.56 -3.57 -7.24
N VAL A 63 0.02 -2.90 -6.24
CA VAL A 63 1.47 -2.94 -5.98
C VAL A 63 1.85 -4.25 -5.31
N GLY A 64 1.02 -4.74 -4.38
CA GLY A 64 1.28 -5.95 -3.62
C GLY A 64 1.58 -5.66 -2.15
N GLY A 65 2.53 -6.41 -1.59
CA GLY A 65 2.95 -6.28 -0.20
C GLY A 65 4.00 -5.20 0.04
N TYR A 66 4.52 -5.15 1.27
CA TYR A 66 5.62 -4.25 1.60
C TYR A 66 6.87 -4.54 0.77
N ASP A 67 7.22 -5.82 0.58
CA ASP A 67 8.41 -6.20 -0.18
C ASP A 67 8.32 -5.77 -1.65
N ASP A 68 7.14 -5.88 -2.26
CA ASP A 68 6.87 -5.41 -3.62
C ASP A 68 7.06 -3.88 -3.72
N MET A 69 6.50 -3.12 -2.76
CA MET A 69 6.67 -1.67 -2.71
C MET A 69 8.13 -1.26 -2.45
N ALA A 70 8.82 -1.95 -1.54
CA ALA A 70 10.23 -1.69 -1.24
C ALA A 70 11.13 -2.00 -2.44
N ALA A 71 10.82 -3.04 -3.22
CA ALA A 71 11.53 -3.35 -4.46
C ALA A 71 11.36 -2.23 -5.51
N LEU A 72 10.16 -1.66 -5.64
CA LEU A 72 9.92 -0.50 -6.51
C LEU A 72 10.70 0.73 -6.07
N GLU A 73 10.82 0.94 -4.75
CA GLU A 73 11.63 2.02 -4.19
C GLU A 73 13.11 1.83 -4.51
N MET A 74 13.65 0.63 -4.28
CA MET A 74 15.05 0.31 -4.60
C MET A 74 15.34 0.44 -6.10
N ALA A 75 14.34 0.17 -6.94
CA ALA A 75 14.43 0.35 -8.39
C ALA A 75 14.26 1.81 -8.85
N GLY A 76 13.98 2.76 -7.93
CA GLY A 76 13.73 4.16 -8.26
C GLY A 76 12.43 4.40 -9.05
N ARG A 77 11.50 3.43 -9.03
CA ARG A 77 10.25 3.48 -9.81
C ARG A 77 9.04 3.89 -8.97
N LEU A 78 9.17 3.81 -7.65
CA LEU A 78 8.05 4.11 -6.76
C LEU A 78 7.64 5.59 -6.85
N ASP A 79 8.58 6.52 -6.95
CA ASP A 79 8.29 7.95 -7.06
C ASP A 79 7.49 8.30 -8.33
N GLN A 80 7.73 7.61 -9.44
CA GLN A 80 6.92 7.77 -10.65
C GLN A 80 5.48 7.34 -10.42
N LEU A 81 5.27 6.20 -9.73
CA LEU A 81 3.94 5.71 -9.40
C LEU A 81 3.22 6.62 -8.41
N LEU A 82 3.96 7.23 -7.48
CA LEU A 82 3.44 8.16 -6.49
C LEU A 82 3.26 9.59 -7.03
N GLY A 83 3.62 9.84 -8.29
CA GLY A 83 3.54 11.17 -8.90
C GLY A 83 4.49 12.19 -8.28
N LEU A 84 5.62 11.73 -7.74
CA LEU A 84 6.69 12.52 -7.14
C LEU A 84 7.89 12.74 -8.08
N ALA A 85 7.93 12.01 -9.21
CA ALA A 85 8.94 12.25 -10.22
C ALA A 85 8.64 13.56 -10.97
N GLU A 86 9.50 14.55 -10.80
CA GLU A 86 9.52 15.77 -11.62
C GLU A 86 9.75 15.40 -13.10
N SER A 87 9.02 16.06 -14.01
CA SER A 87 9.28 15.99 -15.46
C SER A 87 10.53 16.78 -15.85
#